data_AF-A0A5N5GYV1-F1
#
_entry.id   AF-A0A5N5GYV1-F1
#
_cell.length_a   1.000
_cell.length_b   1.000
_cell.length_c   1.000
_cell.angle_alpha   90.00
_cell.angle_beta   90.00
_cell.angle_gamma   90.00
#
_symmetry.space_group_name_H-M   'P 1'
#
loop_
_entity.id
_entity.type
_entity.pdbx_description
1 polymer ?
#
loop_
_entity_poly.entity_id
_entity_poly.type
_entity_poly.pdbx_seq_one_letter_code
_entity_poly.pdbx_strand_id
1 'polypeptide(L)'
;MHGLTEELVAGFEQAIQAYAIHVLSLTYQRVPKSVLAEAINIEGLALDKFLEHHVANSGWILEKVQGRGQLIVLPRSEFNHPELKKNTDDGIPLEHVARIFPILG
;
A
#
# COMPACT_ATOMS: atom_id res chain seq x y z
N MET A 1 -19.05 -19.48 -25.02
CA MET A 1 -18.13 -18.66 -24.22
C MET A 1 -18.54 -17.21 -24.37
N HIS A 2 -19.43 -16.73 -23.48
CA HIS A 2 -19.75 -15.31 -23.37
C HIS A 2 -18.69 -14.71 -22.46
N GLY A 3 -17.72 -14.02 -23.04
CA GLY A 3 -16.85 -13.13 -22.27
C GLY A 3 -17.74 -12.04 -21.71
N LEU A 4 -17.94 -12.05 -20.40
CA LEU A 4 -18.45 -10.89 -19.68
C LEU A 4 -17.41 -9.80 -19.92
N THR A 5 -17.70 -8.90 -20.85
CA THR A 5 -17.13 -7.56 -20.85
C THR A 5 -17.52 -6.98 -19.50
N GLU A 6 -16.60 -7.01 -18.54
CA GLU A 6 -16.66 -6.15 -17.36
C GLU A 6 -16.88 -4.74 -17.90
N GLU A 7 -18.12 -4.26 -17.86
CA GLU A 7 -18.35 -2.82 -17.90
C GLU A 7 -17.54 -2.26 -16.75
N LEU A 8 -16.42 -1.63 -17.09
CA LEU A 8 -15.48 -0.98 -16.19
C LEU A 8 -16.28 -0.12 -15.20
N VAL A 9 -16.49 -0.64 -14.00
CA VAL A 9 -17.13 0.11 -12.93
C VAL A 9 -16.29 1.35 -12.72
N ALA A 10 -16.86 2.52 -13.02
CA ALA A 10 -16.13 3.78 -12.97
C ALA A 10 -15.52 3.96 -11.57
N GLY A 11 -14.19 4.12 -11.51
CA GLY A 11 -13.46 4.28 -10.25
C GLY A 11 -13.01 2.99 -9.57
N PHE A 12 -13.34 1.80 -10.09
CA PHE A 12 -13.00 0.53 -9.45
C PHE A 12 -11.49 0.35 -9.29
N GLU A 13 -10.72 0.56 -10.36
CA GLU A 13 -9.27 0.44 -10.31
C GLU A 13 -8.66 1.43 -9.29
N GLN A 14 -9.14 2.67 -9.27
CA GLN A 14 -8.69 3.68 -8.31
C GLN A 14 -9.02 3.28 -6.86
N ALA A 15 -10.18 2.68 -6.62
CA ALA A 15 -10.58 2.19 -5.30
C ALA A 15 -9.68 1.03 -4.84
N ILE A 16 -9.36 0.09 -5.74
CA ILE A 16 -8.45 -1.02 -5.45
C ILE A 16 -7.03 -0.51 -5.16
N GLN A 17 -6.53 0.44 -5.95
CA GLN A 17 -5.23 1.07 -5.72
C GLN A 17 -5.17 1.79 -4.37
N ALA A 18 -6.21 2.58 -4.05
CA ALA A 18 -6.31 3.28 -2.77
C ALA A 18 -6.31 2.31 -1.58
N TYR A 19 -7.03 1.19 -1.71
CA TYR A 19 -7.05 0.13 -0.70
C TYR A 19 -5.67 -0.52 -0.52
N ALA A 20 -4.98 -0.86 -1.61
CA ALA A 20 -3.64 -1.45 -1.56
C ALA A 20 -2.65 -0.51 -0.85
N ILE A 21 -2.67 0.79 -1.19
CA ILE A 21 -1.85 1.82 -0.55
C ILE A 21 -2.16 1.93 0.94
N HIS A 22 -3.46 1.95 1.29
CA HIS A 22 -3.89 2.03 2.67
C HIS A 22 -3.34 0.86 3.49
N VAL A 23 -3.52 -0.38 3.04
CA VAL A 23 -2.99 -1.57 3.72
C VAL A 23 -1.47 -1.52 3.87
N LEU A 24 -0.74 -1.13 2.81
CA LEU A 24 0.72 -0.99 2.87
C LEU A 24 1.15 0.07 3.88
N SER A 25 0.46 1.20 3.94
CA SER A 25 0.74 2.29 4.90
C SER A 25 0.47 1.92 6.36
N LEU A 26 -0.40 0.95 6.61
CA LEU A 26 -0.64 0.41 7.94
C LEU A 26 0.42 -0.62 8.34
N THR A 27 0.85 -1.45 7.39
CA THR A 27 1.64 -2.66 7.67
C THR A 27 3.15 -2.47 7.53
N TYR A 28 3.59 -1.50 6.73
CA TYR A 28 5.00 -1.29 6.44
C TYR A 28 5.35 0.20 6.46
N GLN A 29 6.38 0.56 7.22
CA GLN A 29 7.00 1.88 7.09
C GLN A 29 7.79 2.00 5.77
N ARG A 30 8.35 0.90 5.28
CA ARG A 30 9.25 0.86 4.12
C ARG A 30 8.81 -0.22 3.15
N VAL A 31 8.63 0.15 1.89
CA VAL A 31 8.15 -0.73 0.81
C VAL A 31 9.09 -0.63 -0.39
N PRO A 32 9.55 -1.74 -0.99
CA PRO A 32 10.26 -1.69 -2.26
C PRO A 32 9.39 -1.10 -3.37
N LYS A 33 9.97 -0.24 -4.23
CA LYS A 33 9.23 0.36 -5.35
C LYS A 33 8.56 -0.68 -6.24
N SER A 34 9.23 -1.81 -6.49
CA SER A 34 8.68 -2.92 -7.29
C SER A 34 7.43 -3.54 -6.66
N VAL A 35 7.44 -3.72 -5.33
CA VAL A 35 6.28 -4.28 -4.60
C VAL A 35 5.11 -3.31 -4.64
N LEU A 36 5.34 -2.00 -4.48
CA LEU A 36 4.27 -1.03 -4.65
C LEU A 36 3.71 -1.05 -6.07
N ALA A 37 4.57 -1.02 -7.08
CA ALA A 37 4.19 -1.02 -8.49
C ALA A 37 3.27 -2.19 -8.83
N GLU A 38 3.62 -3.39 -8.37
CA GLU A 38 2.83 -4.60 -8.53
C GLU A 38 1.49 -4.50 -7.77
N ALA A 39 1.50 -4.01 -6.52
CA ALA A 39 0.30 -3.92 -5.69
C ALA A 39 -0.75 -2.93 -6.23
N ILE A 40 -0.32 -1.84 -6.88
CA ILE A 40 -1.23 -0.86 -7.50
C ILE A 40 -1.39 -1.08 -9.01
N ASN A 41 -0.70 -2.07 -9.58
CA ASN A 41 -0.68 -2.36 -11.02
C ASN A 41 -0.33 -1.12 -11.88
N ILE A 42 0.67 -0.33 -11.45
CA ILE A 42 1.16 0.86 -12.18
C ILE A 42 2.67 0.72 -12.41
N GLU A 43 3.11 0.96 -13.64
CA GLU A 43 4.51 0.83 -14.04
C GLU A 43 5.02 2.04 -14.87
N GLY A 44 6.34 2.06 -15.11
CA GLY A 44 6.99 3.04 -15.98
C GLY A 44 6.76 4.49 -15.56
N LEU A 45 6.53 5.36 -16.55
CA LEU A 45 6.36 6.80 -16.33
C LEU A 45 5.13 7.15 -15.48
N ALA A 46 4.08 6.32 -15.53
CA ALA A 46 2.89 6.52 -14.71
C ALA A 46 3.21 6.32 -13.23
N LEU A 47 4.02 5.31 -12.90
CA LEU A 47 4.50 5.06 -11.54
C LEU A 47 5.37 6.21 -11.05
N ASP A 48 6.25 6.74 -11.91
CA ASP A 48 7.11 7.87 -11.53
C ASP A 48 6.28 9.11 -11.16
N LYS A 49 5.27 9.47 -11.98
CA LYS A 49 4.34 10.59 -11.68
C LYS A 49 3.53 10.34 -10.41
N PHE A 50 3.07 9.11 -10.21
CA PHE A 50 2.35 8.72 -9.01
C PHE A 50 3.20 8.94 -7.75
N LEU A 51 4.47 8.51 -7.79
CA LEU A 51 5.41 8.69 -6.68
C LEU A 51 5.73 10.17 -6.45
N GLU A 52 5.97 10.94 -7.50
CA GLU A 52 6.19 12.40 -7.40
C GLU A 52 5.02 13.10 -6.70
N HIS A 53 3.78 12.75 -7.08
CA HIS A 53 2.59 13.29 -6.44
C HIS A 53 2.55 12.97 -4.94
N HIS A 54 2.79 11.72 -4.55
CA HIS A 54 2.74 11.33 -3.14
C HIS A 54 3.92 11.86 -2.31
N VAL A 55 5.09 12.05 -2.91
CA VAL A 55 6.21 12.74 -2.25
C VAL A 55 5.83 14.20 -1.99
N ALA A 56 5.23 14.89 -2.96
CA ALA A 56 4.86 16.29 -2.83
C ALA A 56 3.67 16.54 -1.90
N ASN A 57 2.71 15.60 -1.83
CA ASN A 57 1.41 15.85 -1.20
C ASN A 57 1.08 14.92 -0.02
N SER A 58 1.81 13.82 0.15
CA SER A 58 1.47 12.78 1.14
C SER A 58 2.62 12.42 2.08
N GLY A 59 3.74 13.15 2.03
CA GLY A 59 4.87 12.94 2.95
C GLY A 59 5.66 11.64 2.71
N TRP A 60 5.57 11.07 1.50
CA TRP A 60 6.36 9.90 1.13
C TRP A 60 7.81 10.32 0.87
N ILE A 61 8.76 9.41 1.14
CA ILE A 61 10.19 9.64 0.88
C ILE A 61 10.72 8.52 0.00
N LEU A 62 11.52 8.87 -1.01
CA LEU A 62 12.20 7.91 -1.87
C LEU A 62 13.66 7.75 -1.44
N GLU A 63 14.04 6.57 -0.98
CA GLU A 63 15.40 6.21 -0.61
C GLU A 63 16.04 5.35 -1.71
N LYS A 64 17.25 5.72 -2.15
CA LYS A 64 18.06 4.86 -3.02
C LYS A 64 18.95 3.98 -2.13
N VAL A 65 18.72 2.67 -2.14
CA VAL A 65 19.60 1.73 -1.44
C VAL A 65 20.66 1.26 -2.41
N GLN A 66 21.93 1.52 -2.08
CA GLN A 66 23.06 1.06 -2.87
C GLN A 66 22.94 -0.45 -3.16
N GLY A 67 22.83 -0.81 -4.44
CA GLY A 67 22.75 -2.19 -4.91
C GLY A 67 21.44 -2.94 -4.66
N ARG A 68 20.40 -2.34 -4.05
CA ARG A 68 19.12 -3.03 -3.74
C ARG A 68 17.86 -2.35 -4.29
N GLY A 69 18.02 -1.38 -5.18
CA GLY A 69 16.89 -0.68 -5.81
C GLY A 69 16.36 0.49 -4.97
N GLN A 70 15.17 0.99 -5.32
CA GLN A 70 14.53 2.14 -4.68
C GLN A 70 13.54 1.67 -3.62
N LEU A 71 13.66 2.21 -2.41
CA LEU A 71 12.73 2.04 -1.31
C LEU A 71 11.83 3.27 -1.19
N ILE A 72 10.59 3.05 -0.81
CA ILE A 72 9.59 4.06 -0.50
C ILE A 72 9.37 4.01 1.00
N VAL A 73 9.57 5.13 1.68
CA VAL A 73 9.26 5.29 3.10
C VAL A 73 7.91 6.01 3.21
N LEU A 74 6.94 5.31 3.78
CA LEU A 74 5.60 5.82 4.02
C LEU A 74 5.56 6.64 5.32
N PRO A 75 4.66 7.63 5.42
CA PRO A 75 4.46 8.40 6.65
C PRO A 75 4.23 7.48 7.84
N ARG A 76 4.78 7.84 9.00
CA ARG A 76 4.55 7.06 10.22
C ARG A 76 3.09 7.17 10.65
N SER A 77 2.52 6.02 10.98
CA SER A 77 1.21 5.87 11.62
C SER A 77 1.38 5.06 12.89
N GLU A 78 0.35 5.06 13.74
CA GLU A 78 0.31 4.24 14.97
C GLU A 78 0.49 2.73 14.71
N PHE A 79 0.31 2.27 13.46
CA PHE A 79 0.36 0.86 13.08
C PHE A 79 1.67 0.44 12.41
N ASN A 80 2.39 1.36 11.76
CA ASN A 80 3.51 1.01 10.88
C ASN A 80 4.91 1.18 11.51
N HIS A 81 4.99 1.23 12.85
CA HIS A 81 6.27 1.31 13.55
C HIS A 81 7.03 -0.02 13.49
N PRO A 82 8.31 -0.04 13.07
CA PRO A 82 9.13 -1.27 13.05
C PRO A 82 9.25 -1.94 14.43
N GLU A 83 9.13 -1.14 15.50
CA GLU A 83 9.23 -1.58 16.88
C GLU A 83 8.00 -2.38 17.34
N LEU A 84 6.85 -2.23 16.66
CA LEU A 84 5.64 -3.02 16.89
C LEU A 84 5.70 -4.42 16.28
N LYS A 85 6.72 -4.74 15.46
CA LYS A 85 6.91 -6.08 14.86
C LYS A 85 7.36 -7.16 15.84
N LYS A 86 7.60 -6.85 17.11
CA LYS A 86 7.78 -7.89 18.14
C LYS A 86 6.42 -8.38 18.64
N ASN A 87 5.64 -9.00 17.75
CA ASN A 87 4.63 -9.93 18.21
C ASN A 87 5.23 -11.33 18.10
N THR A 88 5.55 -11.93 19.25
CA THR A 88 5.98 -13.34 19.36
C THR A 88 4.80 -14.30 19.31
N ASP A 89 3.56 -13.79 19.18
CA ASP A 89 2.37 -14.60 18.99
C ASP A 89 2.08 -14.78 17.50
N ASP A 90 2.03 -16.05 17.07
CA ASP A 90 1.80 -16.50 15.68
C ASP A 90 0.37 -16.23 15.15
N GLY A 91 -0.42 -15.39 15.82
CA GLY A 91 -1.80 -15.10 15.44
C GLY A 91 -2.22 -13.68 15.78
N ILE A 92 -2.93 -13.05 14.84
CA ILE A 92 -3.70 -11.83 15.12
C ILE A 92 -5.04 -12.29 15.72
N PRO A 93 -5.38 -11.94 16.97
CA PRO A 93 -6.63 -12.35 17.59
C PRO A 93 -7.84 -11.85 16.79
N LEU A 94 -8.90 -12.67 16.72
CA LEU A 94 -10.10 -12.38 15.93
C LEU A 94 -10.76 -11.06 16.36
N GLU A 95 -10.70 -10.71 17.63
CA GLU A 95 -11.17 -9.44 18.20
C GLU A 95 -10.46 -8.21 17.60
N HIS A 96 -9.22 -8.34 17.13
CA HIS A 96 -8.51 -7.27 16.46
C HIS A 96 -8.97 -7.11 15.02
N VAL A 97 -9.27 -8.21 14.33
CA VAL A 97 -9.83 -8.21 12.98
C VAL A 97 -11.29 -7.71 13.00
N ALA A 98 -12.07 -8.17 13.98
CA ALA A 98 -13.48 -7.83 14.15
C ALA A 98 -13.71 -6.32 14.35
N ARG A 99 -12.76 -5.59 14.92
CA ARG A 99 -12.84 -4.12 15.09
C ARG A 99 -12.67 -3.33 13.80
N ILE A 100 -12.13 -3.93 12.74
CA ILE A 100 -11.94 -3.27 11.44
C ILE A 100 -13.24 -3.30 10.62
N PHE A 101 -14.06 -4.34 10.77
CA PHE A 101 -15.29 -4.52 10.00
C PHE A 101 -16.33 -3.38 10.14
N PRO A 102 -16.57 -2.78 11.33
CA PRO A 102 -17.51 -1.66 11.47
C PRO A 102 -17.02 -0.35 10.83
N ILE A 103 -15.72 -0.22 10.53
CA ILE A 103 -15.12 0.97 9.92
C ILE A 103 -15.23 0.91 8.38
N LEU A 104 -15.48 -0.28 7.83
CA LEU A 104 -15.65 -0.53 6.39
C LEU A 104 -17.12 -0.44 5.94
N GLY A 105 -18.00 0.13 6.77
CA GLY A 105 -19.42 0.38 6.50
C GLY A 105 -19.72 1.83 6.17
#